data_AF-A0A2G9M7Q6-F1
#
_entry.id   AF-A0A2G9M7Q6-F1
#
_cell.length_a   1.000
_cell.length_b   1.000
_cell.length_c   1.000
_cell.angle_alpha   90.00
_cell.angle_beta   90.00
_cell.angle_gamma   90.00
#
_symmetry.space_group_name_H-M   'P 1'
#
loop_
_entity.id
_entity.type
_entity.pdbx_description
1 polymer ?
#
loop_
_entity_poly.entity_id
_entity_poly.type
_entity_poly.pdbx_seq_one_letter_code
_entity_poly.pdbx_strand_id
1 'polypeptide(L)'
;MRHEFDKVRMALEEHLASINENTAEIQALFDYLHQLDVKIEKVCQRLDQMQLTKPAEKHLITSLTQLEKKMFLVLYTEGVPLSWEEISRKTSIPVSLVKDGLSVLVEKGIPLQRSLVNDHLFFTLDPEFKEQQAKENLVNLSLESFM
;
A
#
# COMPACT_ATOMS: atom_id res chain seq x y z
N MET A 1 -16.36 55.57 36.12
CA MET A 1 -14.96 55.10 36.22
C MET A 1 -14.84 53.71 36.84
N ARG A 2 -15.35 53.42 38.05
CA ARG A 2 -15.28 52.07 38.65
C ARG A 2 -15.90 50.96 37.79
N HIS A 3 -17.07 51.19 37.24
CA HIS A 3 -17.80 50.17 36.46
C HIS A 3 -17.11 49.77 35.15
N GLU A 4 -16.42 50.70 34.50
CA GLU A 4 -15.63 50.41 33.29
C GLU A 4 -14.35 49.63 33.63
N PHE A 5 -13.74 49.89 34.79
CA PHE A 5 -12.60 49.12 35.28
C PHE A 5 -13.00 47.68 35.66
N ASP A 6 -14.18 47.50 36.27
CA ASP A 6 -14.70 46.17 36.60
C ASP A 6 -14.98 45.34 35.34
N LYS A 7 -15.52 45.95 34.27
CA LYS A 7 -15.71 45.28 32.98
C LYS A 7 -14.38 44.82 32.38
N VAL A 8 -13.37 45.68 32.38
CA VAL A 8 -12.03 45.33 31.87
C VAL A 8 -11.41 44.20 32.69
N ARG A 9 -11.57 44.22 34.02
CA ARG A 9 -11.10 43.14 34.88
C ARG A 9 -11.79 41.82 34.59
N MET A 10 -13.12 41.82 34.45
CA MET A 10 -13.88 40.61 34.12
C MET A 10 -13.47 40.04 32.76
N ALA A 11 -13.32 40.87 31.74
CA ALA A 11 -12.85 40.43 30.42
C ALA A 11 -11.44 39.84 30.47
N LEU A 12 -10.56 40.40 31.31
CA LEU A 12 -9.20 39.87 31.51
C LEU A 12 -9.22 38.51 32.23
N GLU A 13 -10.06 38.35 33.26
CA GLU A 13 -10.24 37.07 33.97
C GLU A 13 -10.81 35.99 33.04
N GLU A 14 -11.78 36.33 32.20
CA GLU A 14 -12.34 35.43 31.17
C GLU A 14 -11.27 35.02 30.15
N HIS A 15 -10.50 35.98 29.62
CA HIS A 15 -9.40 35.66 28.71
C HIS A 15 -8.33 34.77 29.34
N LEU A 16 -7.95 35.02 30.60
CA LEU A 16 -6.99 34.17 31.31
C LEU A 16 -7.54 32.76 31.52
N ALA A 17 -8.83 32.62 31.83
CA ALA A 17 -9.49 31.32 31.92
C ALA A 17 -9.45 30.58 30.58
N SER A 18 -9.82 31.23 29.47
CA SER A 18 -9.74 30.63 28.13
C SER A 18 -8.32 30.25 27.72
N ILE A 19 -7.30 31.05 28.08
CA ILE A 19 -5.89 30.71 27.80
C ILE A 19 -5.48 29.45 28.56
N ASN A 20 -5.88 29.34 29.83
CA ASN A 20 -5.56 28.16 30.64
C ASN A 20 -6.25 26.91 30.11
N GLU A 21 -7.52 27.03 29.72
CA GLU A 21 -8.29 25.93 29.10
C GLU A 21 -7.64 25.48 27.80
N ASN A 22 -7.31 26.41 26.90
CA ASN A 22 -6.59 26.10 25.66
C ASN A 22 -5.22 25.45 25.94
N THR A 23 -4.52 25.89 26.99
CA THR A 23 -3.22 25.30 27.37
C THR A 23 -3.40 23.86 27.83
N ALA A 24 -4.45 23.57 28.61
CA ALA A 24 -4.76 22.22 29.05
C ALA A 24 -5.17 21.32 27.88
N GLU A 25 -5.96 21.84 26.94
CA GLU A 25 -6.34 21.12 25.72
C GLU A 25 -5.13 20.80 24.85
N ILE A 26 -4.23 21.77 24.64
CA ILE A 26 -2.98 21.55 23.87
C ILE A 26 -2.13 20.46 24.52
N GLN A 27 -2.02 20.46 25.86
CA GLN A 27 -1.28 19.43 26.58
C GLN A 27 -1.91 18.05 26.40
N ALA A 28 -3.24 17.94 26.51
CA ALA A 28 -3.95 16.68 26.30
C ALA A 28 -3.81 16.16 24.86
N LEU A 29 -3.86 17.05 23.86
CA LEU A 29 -3.64 16.71 22.45
C LEU A 29 -2.21 16.23 22.21
N PHE A 30 -1.22 16.87 22.83
CA PHE A 30 0.18 16.45 22.76
C PHE A 30 0.37 15.04 23.32
N ASP A 31 -0.19 14.77 24.51
CA ASP A 31 -0.11 13.45 25.13
C ASP A 31 -0.80 12.38 24.27
N TYR A 32 -1.92 12.72 23.63
CA TYR A 32 -2.61 11.82 22.70
C TYR A 32 -1.79 11.52 21.44
N LEU A 33 -1.17 12.55 20.83
CA LEU A 33 -0.27 12.38 19.69
C LEU A 33 0.91 11.48 20.05
N HIS A 34 1.51 11.68 21.21
CA HIS A 34 2.60 10.84 21.67
C HIS A 34 2.18 9.36 21.82
N GLN A 35 0.98 9.11 22.35
CA GLN A 35 0.45 7.75 22.42
C GLN A 35 0.19 7.13 21.04
N LEU A 36 -0.20 7.93 20.05
CA LEU A 36 -0.34 7.46 18.66
C LEU A 36 1.02 7.09 18.07
N ASP A 37 2.05 7.90 18.27
CA ASP A 37 3.41 7.59 17.78
C ASP A 37 3.90 6.26 18.34
N VAL A 38 3.73 6.01 19.63
CA VAL A 38 4.09 4.74 20.28
C VAL A 38 3.30 3.55 19.70
N LYS A 39 2.03 3.76 19.32
CA LYS A 39 1.23 2.71 18.67
C LYS A 39 1.68 2.44 17.25
N ILE A 40 2.01 3.49 16.49
CA ILE A 40 2.54 3.37 15.12
C ILE A 40 3.84 2.59 15.14
N GLU A 41 4.75 2.91 16.05
CA GLU A 41 6.03 2.20 16.18
C GLU A 41 5.84 0.71 16.47
N LYS A 42 4.92 0.35 17.36
CA LYS A 42 4.56 -1.06 17.64
C LYS A 42 3.95 -1.77 16.44
N VAL A 43 3.16 -1.07 15.62
CA VAL A 43 2.58 -1.63 14.39
C VAL A 43 3.68 -1.87 13.36
N CYS A 44 4.60 -0.92 13.18
CA CYS A 44 5.76 -1.07 12.29
C CYS A 44 6.61 -2.28 12.71
N GLN A 45 6.96 -2.41 13.99
CA GLN A 45 7.73 -3.55 14.50
C GLN A 45 7.02 -4.90 14.26
N ARG A 46 5.70 -4.96 14.44
CA ARG A 46 4.92 -6.18 14.15
C ARG A 46 4.89 -6.50 12.66
N LEU A 47 4.80 -5.48 11.82
CA LEU A 47 4.80 -5.64 10.36
C LEU A 47 6.16 -6.18 9.89
N ASP A 48 7.26 -5.63 10.39
CA ASP A 48 8.62 -6.10 10.10
C ASP A 48 8.80 -7.56 10.55
N GLN A 49 8.32 -7.91 11.75
CA GLN A 49 8.36 -9.28 12.25
C GLN A 49 7.55 -10.26 11.38
N MET A 50 6.40 -9.83 10.86
CA MET A 50 5.59 -10.62 9.91
C MET A 50 6.27 -10.78 8.54
N GLN A 51 7.04 -9.79 8.09
CA GLN A 51 7.80 -9.89 6.85
C GLN A 51 8.99 -10.86 6.99
N LEU A 52 9.68 -10.89 8.14
CA LEU A 52 10.78 -11.82 8.40
C LEU A 52 10.34 -13.28 8.58
N THR A 53 9.08 -13.54 8.90
CA THR A 53 8.57 -14.89 9.21
C THR A 53 7.90 -15.62 8.05
N LYS A 54 7.94 -15.08 6.83
CA LYS A 54 7.63 -15.88 5.63
C LYS A 54 8.89 -16.64 5.20
N PRO A 55 9.05 -17.94 5.54
CA PRO A 55 9.89 -18.78 4.70
C PRO A 55 9.34 -18.69 3.28
N ALA A 56 10.21 -18.69 2.27
CA ALA A 56 9.81 -18.84 0.89
C ALA A 56 9.08 -20.18 0.73
N GLU A 57 7.78 -20.21 1.02
CA GLU A 57 6.93 -21.34 0.75
C GLU A 57 7.04 -21.60 -0.75
N LYS A 58 7.47 -22.80 -1.12
CA LYS A 58 7.47 -23.26 -2.52
C LYS A 58 6.11 -22.88 -3.11
N HIS A 59 6.12 -21.96 -4.05
CA HIS A 59 4.90 -21.37 -4.60
C HIS A 59 4.11 -22.51 -5.27
N LEU A 60 3.12 -23.08 -4.57
CA LEU A 60 2.12 -23.95 -5.18
C LEU A 60 1.19 -23.04 -5.97
N ILE A 61 1.66 -22.64 -7.16
CA ILE A 61 0.91 -21.73 -8.02
C ILE A 61 -0.39 -22.45 -8.40
N THR A 62 -1.49 -21.89 -7.92
CA THR A 62 -2.82 -22.38 -8.29
C THR A 62 -3.06 -22.06 -9.77
N SER A 63 -3.83 -22.88 -10.47
CA SER A 63 -4.12 -22.66 -11.89
C SER A 63 -4.66 -21.25 -12.14
N LEU A 64 -4.04 -20.56 -13.11
CA LEU A 64 -4.45 -19.24 -13.53
C LEU A 64 -5.65 -19.33 -14.48
N THR A 65 -6.61 -18.41 -14.32
CA THR A 65 -7.70 -18.22 -15.29
C THR A 65 -7.17 -17.60 -16.59
N GLN A 66 -7.95 -17.64 -17.67
CA GLN A 66 -7.52 -17.08 -18.97
C GLN A 66 -7.20 -15.59 -18.90
N LEU A 67 -7.94 -14.82 -18.10
CA LEU A 67 -7.68 -13.39 -17.88
C LEU A 67 -6.35 -13.18 -17.14
N GLU A 68 -6.12 -13.94 -16.07
CA GLU A 68 -4.89 -13.90 -15.29
C GLU A 68 -3.67 -14.31 -16.11
N LYS A 69 -3.79 -15.35 -16.95
CA LYS A 69 -2.73 -15.77 -17.88
C LYS A 69 -2.34 -14.65 -18.83
N LYS A 70 -3.32 -13.92 -19.38
CA LYS A 70 -3.05 -12.76 -20.25
C LYS A 70 -2.30 -11.65 -19.50
N MET A 71 -2.73 -11.32 -18.28
CA MET A 71 -2.04 -10.31 -17.46
C MET A 71 -0.63 -10.75 -17.07
N PHE A 72 -0.47 -12.01 -16.67
CA PHE A 72 0.83 -12.61 -16.37
C PHE A 72 1.75 -12.57 -17.58
N LEU A 73 1.27 -12.96 -18.76
CA LEU A 73 2.06 -12.99 -19.99
C LEU A 73 2.56 -11.59 -20.36
N VAL A 74 1.71 -10.57 -20.23
CA VAL A 74 2.12 -9.17 -20.46
C VAL A 74 3.22 -8.77 -19.47
N LEU A 75 3.07 -9.04 -18.18
CA LEU A 75 4.12 -8.72 -17.19
C LEU A 75 5.41 -9.54 -17.38
N TYR A 76 5.29 -10.76 -17.91
CA TYR A 76 6.42 -11.67 -18.13
C TYR A 76 7.24 -11.23 -19.33
N THR A 77 6.58 -10.91 -20.44
CA THR A 77 7.20 -10.49 -21.69
C THR A 77 7.75 -9.07 -21.64
N GLU A 78 7.15 -8.19 -20.84
CA GLU A 78 7.62 -6.82 -20.70
C GLU A 78 8.87 -6.75 -19.80
N GLY A 79 9.91 -6.10 -20.33
CA GLY A 79 11.16 -5.82 -19.62
C GLY A 79 11.13 -4.51 -18.84
N VAL A 80 10.06 -3.73 -18.99
CA VAL A 80 9.86 -2.43 -18.34
C VAL A 80 8.70 -2.47 -17.34
N PRO A 81 8.76 -1.70 -16.25
CA PRO A 81 7.62 -1.55 -15.34
C PRO A 81 6.39 -0.98 -16.05
N LEU A 82 5.22 -1.57 -15.80
CA LEU A 82 3.96 -1.18 -16.43
C LEU A 82 2.99 -0.58 -15.42
N SER A 83 2.34 0.51 -15.82
CA SER A 83 1.20 1.10 -15.13
C SER A 83 -0.10 0.30 -15.33
N TRP A 84 -1.11 0.61 -14.53
CA TRP A 84 -2.46 0.03 -14.67
C TRP A 84 -3.05 0.22 -16.07
N GLU A 85 -2.85 1.41 -16.63
CA GLU A 85 -3.35 1.82 -17.93
C GLU A 85 -2.61 1.09 -19.07
N GLU A 86 -1.32 0.83 -18.92
CA GLU A 86 -0.53 0.07 -19.88
C GLU A 86 -0.92 -1.41 -19.89
N ILE A 87 -1.09 -2.02 -18.72
CA ILE A 87 -1.57 -3.40 -18.61
C ILE A 87 -2.97 -3.52 -19.20
N SER A 88 -3.86 -2.58 -18.88
CA SER A 88 -5.22 -2.54 -19.42
C SER A 88 -5.22 -2.47 -20.95
N ARG A 89 -4.43 -1.57 -21.54
CA ARG A 89 -4.31 -1.43 -23.00
C ARG A 89 -3.74 -2.68 -23.67
N LYS A 90 -2.68 -3.28 -23.11
CA LYS A 90 -2.03 -4.46 -23.68
C LYS A 90 -2.89 -5.72 -23.57
N THR A 91 -3.67 -5.86 -22.50
CA THR A 91 -4.53 -7.02 -22.28
C THR A 91 -5.95 -6.85 -22.84
N SER A 92 -6.33 -5.63 -23.22
CA SER A 92 -7.72 -5.25 -23.55
C SER A 92 -8.71 -5.52 -22.40
N ILE A 93 -8.23 -5.48 -21.16
CA ILE A 93 -9.02 -5.68 -19.94
C ILE A 93 -9.27 -4.32 -19.27
N PRO A 94 -10.48 -4.01 -18.79
CA PRO A 94 -10.75 -2.79 -18.03
C PRO A 94 -9.82 -2.61 -16.82
N VAL A 95 -9.37 -1.39 -16.55
CA VAL A 95 -8.45 -1.05 -15.45
C VAL A 95 -8.94 -1.56 -14.09
N SER A 96 -10.25 -1.55 -13.83
CA SER A 96 -10.84 -2.10 -12.59
C SER A 96 -10.50 -3.59 -12.42
N LEU A 97 -10.71 -4.39 -13.47
CA LEU A 97 -10.42 -5.82 -13.47
C LEU A 97 -8.91 -6.11 -13.47
N VAL A 98 -8.08 -5.20 -13.97
CA VAL A 98 -6.62 -5.34 -13.85
C VAL A 98 -6.18 -5.24 -12.38
N LYS A 99 -6.77 -4.32 -11.60
CA LYS A 99 -6.46 -4.17 -10.16
C LYS A 99 -6.82 -5.43 -9.37
N ASP A 100 -8.01 -5.95 -9.60
CA ASP A 100 -8.47 -7.20 -8.99
C ASP A 100 -7.59 -8.36 -9.47
N GLY A 101 -7.31 -8.41 -10.77
CA GLY A 101 -6.47 -9.41 -11.41
C GLY A 101 -5.06 -9.51 -10.83
N LEU A 102 -4.35 -8.37 -10.70
CA LEU A 102 -3.02 -8.36 -10.09
C LEU A 102 -3.06 -8.78 -8.62
N SER A 103 -4.12 -8.43 -7.89
CA SER A 103 -4.29 -8.83 -6.50
C SER A 103 -4.42 -10.36 -6.41
N VAL A 104 -5.23 -10.96 -7.27
CA VAL A 104 -5.39 -12.42 -7.38
C VAL A 104 -4.09 -13.10 -7.81
N LEU A 105 -3.29 -12.51 -8.71
CA LEU A 105 -1.97 -13.06 -9.08
C LEU A 105 -1.05 -13.17 -7.86
N VAL A 106 -1.00 -12.12 -7.02
CA VAL A 106 -0.21 -12.15 -5.78
C VAL A 106 -0.74 -13.19 -4.80
N GLU A 107 -2.06 -13.30 -4.64
CA GLU A 107 -2.70 -14.31 -3.80
C GLU A 107 -2.39 -15.74 -4.25
N LYS A 108 -2.31 -15.97 -5.56
CA LYS A 108 -1.93 -17.26 -6.16
C LYS A 108 -0.44 -17.56 -6.08
N GLY A 109 0.34 -16.70 -5.42
CA GLY A 109 1.76 -16.89 -5.22
C GLY A 109 2.60 -16.45 -6.42
N ILE A 110 2.17 -15.43 -7.18
CA ILE A 110 3.02 -14.80 -8.20
C ILE A 110 3.57 -13.48 -7.63
N PRO A 111 4.88 -13.42 -7.31
CA PRO A 111 5.47 -12.23 -6.72
C PRO A 111 5.59 -11.09 -7.75
N LEU A 112 5.02 -9.94 -7.39
CA LEU A 112 5.08 -8.70 -8.16
C LEU A 112 5.86 -7.65 -7.39
N GLN A 113 6.80 -7.01 -8.07
CA GLN A 113 7.48 -5.81 -7.59
C GLN A 113 6.65 -4.59 -7.96
N ARG A 114 6.57 -3.64 -7.01
CA ARG A 114 5.81 -2.39 -7.16
C ARG A 114 6.77 -1.23 -7.02
N SER A 115 6.71 -0.28 -7.94
CA SER A 115 7.52 0.93 -7.89
C SER A 115 6.63 2.15 -8.06
N LEU A 116 6.83 3.16 -7.22
CA LEU A 116 6.12 4.44 -7.31
C LEU A 116 7.04 5.46 -7.98
N VAL A 117 6.63 5.97 -9.13
CA VAL A 117 7.37 6.99 -9.88
C VAL A 117 6.40 8.10 -10.27
N ASN A 118 6.66 9.34 -9.84
CA ASN A 118 5.81 10.50 -10.11
C ASN A 118 4.33 10.28 -9.73
N ASP A 119 4.06 9.75 -8.54
CA ASP A 119 2.71 9.38 -8.06
C ASP A 119 1.96 8.32 -8.89
N HIS A 120 2.64 7.66 -9.82
CA HIS A 120 2.10 6.54 -10.59
C HIS A 120 2.71 5.22 -10.13
N LEU A 121 1.86 4.22 -9.92
CA LEU A 121 2.25 2.86 -9.56
C LEU A 121 2.59 2.05 -10.81
N PHE A 122 3.76 1.44 -10.79
CA PHE A 122 4.25 0.53 -11.82
C PHE A 122 4.48 -0.86 -11.24
N PHE A 123 4.28 -1.87 -12.10
CA PHE A 123 4.35 -3.28 -11.75
C PHE A 123 5.36 -3.99 -12.64
N THR A 124 6.20 -4.81 -12.02
CA THR A 124 7.07 -5.79 -12.68
C THR A 124 6.93 -7.14 -11.99
N LEU A 125 7.20 -8.22 -12.72
CA LEU A 125 7.40 -9.52 -12.08
C LEU A 125 8.75 -9.54 -11.38
N ASP A 126 8.83 -10.27 -10.28
CA ASP A 126 10.08 -10.52 -9.59
C ASP A 126 11.09 -11.21 -10.54
N PRO A 127 12.30 -10.66 -10.73
CA PRO A 127 13.34 -11.26 -11.56
C PRO A 127 13.69 -12.70 -11.15
N GLU A 128 13.75 -13.00 -9.85
CA GLU A 128 14.05 -14.35 -9.37
C GLU A 128 12.94 -15.33 -9.78
N PHE A 129 11.69 -14.88 -9.71
CA PHE A 129 10.55 -15.66 -10.16
C PHE A 129 10.53 -15.84 -11.67
N LYS A 130 10.92 -14.82 -12.47
CA LYS A 130 11.04 -14.97 -13.94
C LYS A 130 12.05 -16.05 -14.30
N GLU A 131 13.18 -16.11 -13.60
CA GLU A 131 14.18 -17.17 -13.79
C GLU A 131 13.67 -18.55 -13.40
N GLN A 132 12.98 -18.66 -12.25
CA GLN A 132 12.39 -19.92 -11.81
C GLN A 132 11.31 -20.40 -12.77
N GLN A 133 10.47 -19.49 -13.30
CA GLN A 133 9.49 -19.79 -14.34
C GLN A 133 10.16 -20.34 -15.61
N ALA A 134 11.28 -19.76 -16.04
CA ALA A 134 12.00 -20.23 -17.23
C ALA A 134 12.66 -21.61 -17.02
N LYS A 135 13.09 -21.93 -15.79
CA LYS A 135 13.77 -23.19 -15.44
C LYS A 135 12.78 -24.32 -15.13
N GLU A 136 11.70 -24.03 -14.41
CA GLU A 136 10.80 -25.03 -13.81
C GLU A 136 9.36 -24.99 -14.37
N ASN A 137 9.02 -23.98 -15.19
CA ASN A 137 7.69 -23.78 -15.77
C ASN A 137 6.56 -23.80 -14.72
N LEU A 138 6.74 -23.03 -13.64
CA LEU A 138 5.86 -23.01 -12.46
C LEU A 138 4.40 -22.65 -12.79
N VAL A 139 4.20 -21.67 -13.65
CA VAL A 139 2.93 -21.33 -14.27
C VAL A 139 2.80 -22.21 -15.51
N ASN A 140 1.92 -23.21 -15.47
CA ASN A 140 1.63 -24.07 -16.63
C ASN A 140 0.94 -23.26 -17.75
N LEU A 141 1.77 -22.55 -18.51
CA LEU A 141 1.41 -21.89 -19.75
C LEU A 141 1.50 -22.96 -20.83
N SER A 142 0.35 -23.49 -21.25
CA SER A 142 0.30 -24.33 -22.44
C SER A 142 0.86 -23.53 -23.63
N LEU A 143 1.65 -24.19 -24.47
CA LEU A 143 2.30 -23.61 -25.68
C LEU A 143 1.34 -22.85 -26.61
N GLU A 144 0.03 -23.09 -26.49
CA GLU A 144 -1.04 -22.35 -27.18
C GLU A 144 -1.20 -20.88 -26.73
N SER A 145 -0.67 -20.48 -25.58
CA SER A 145 -0.70 -19.08 -25.13
C SER A 145 0.39 -18.21 -25.75
N PHE A 146 1.33 -18.81 -26.50
CA PHE A 146 2.45 -18.14 -27.18
C PHE A 146 2.33 -18.12 -28.71
N MET A 147 1.29 -18.74 -29.29
CA MET A 147 0.93 -18.67 -30.73
C MET A 147 -0.26 -17.75 -30.94
#